data_AF-S0AS50-F1
#
_entry.id   AF-S0AS50-F1
#
_cell.length_a   1.000
_cell.length_b   1.000
_cell.length_c   1.000
_cell.angle_alpha   90.00
_cell.angle_beta   90.00
_cell.angle_gamma   90.00
#
_symmetry.space_group_name_H-M   'P 1'
#
loop_
_entity.id
_entity.type
_entity.pdbx_description
1 polymer ?
#
loop_
_entity_poly.entity_id
_entity_poly.type
_entity_poly.pdbx_seq_one_letter_code
_entity_poly.pdbx_strand_id
1 'polypeptide(L)'
;MNYLNCFNNINTADEAAEAIHCIQKCGETVLYNDKEKRLVLWREAYDKSPEEHMIKISKLLKIDSRESYEVADKTYNLTMY
;
A
#
# COMPACT_ATOMS: atom_id res chain seq x y z
N MET A 1 -4.39 0.81 17.64
CA MET A 1 -5.18 1.35 16.50
C MET A 1 -5.38 0.21 15.52
N ASN A 2 -6.59 -0.04 15.01
CA ASN A 2 -6.80 -1.11 14.02
C ASN A 2 -6.39 -0.59 12.64
N TYR A 3 -5.46 -1.28 11.97
CA TYR A 3 -4.96 -0.89 10.65
C TYR A 3 -6.06 -0.86 9.57
N LEU A 4 -7.14 -1.63 9.76
CA LEU A 4 -8.29 -1.62 8.83
C LEU A 4 -8.92 -0.23 8.70
N ASN A 5 -8.84 0.60 9.74
CA ASN A 5 -9.35 1.97 9.69
C ASN A 5 -8.54 2.85 8.72
N CYS A 6 -7.30 2.50 8.40
CA CYS A 6 -6.46 3.21 7.43
C CYS A 6 -6.96 3.04 5.99
N PHE A 7 -7.85 2.08 5.73
CA PHE A 7 -8.42 1.85 4.39
C PHE A 7 -9.67 2.68 4.08
N ASN A 8 -10.17 3.44 5.05
CA ASN A 8 -11.42 4.18 4.90
C ASN A 8 -11.23 5.38 3.97
N ASN A 9 -12.21 5.62 3.09
CA ASN A 9 -12.32 6.79 2.22
C ASN A 9 -11.18 7.01 1.20
N ILE A 10 -10.43 5.97 0.81
CA ILE A 10 -9.37 6.11 -0.20
C ILE A 10 -9.99 6.19 -1.60
N ASN A 11 -9.90 7.32 -2.28
CA ASN A 11 -10.39 7.50 -3.66
C ASN A 11 -9.36 8.18 -4.58
N THR A 12 -8.29 8.74 -4.01
CA THR A 12 -7.23 9.45 -4.73
C THR A 12 -5.85 8.83 -4.47
N ALA A 13 -4.86 9.21 -5.26
CA ALA A 13 -3.47 8.77 -5.07
C ALA A 13 -2.88 9.30 -3.75
N ASP A 14 -3.19 10.54 -3.37
CA ASP A 14 -2.70 11.14 -2.13
C ASP A 14 -3.27 10.42 -0.90
N GLU A 15 -4.58 10.14 -0.88
CA GLU A 15 -5.20 9.34 0.19
C GLU A 15 -4.64 7.91 0.24
N ALA A 16 -4.26 7.34 -0.91
CA ALA A 16 -3.65 6.01 -0.97
C ALA A 16 -2.24 6.00 -0.37
N ALA A 17 -1.46 7.06 -0.61
CA ALA A 17 -0.16 7.26 0.03
C ALA A 17 -0.31 7.47 1.55
N GLU A 18 -1.25 8.31 1.98
CA GLU A 18 -1.54 8.51 3.41
C GLU A 18 -2.00 7.22 4.11
N ALA A 19 -2.76 6.37 3.41
CA ALA A 19 -3.15 5.07 3.91
C ALA A 19 -1.93 4.18 4.17
N ILE A 20 -0.95 4.13 3.25
CA ILE A 20 0.30 3.39 3.45
C ILE A 20 1.04 3.87 4.70
N HIS A 21 1.16 5.19 4.87
CA HIS A 21 1.77 5.80 6.04
C HIS A 21 1.03 5.43 7.34
N CYS A 22 -0.30 5.45 7.31
CA CYS A 22 -1.13 5.05 8.44
C CYS A 22 -0.93 3.57 8.81
N ILE A 23 -0.86 2.70 7.81
CA ILE A 23 -0.67 1.25 7.97
C ILE A 23 0.71 0.95 8.56
N GLN A 24 1.77 1.58 8.05
CA GLN A 24 3.13 1.47 8.59
C GLN A 24 3.22 1.97 10.03
N LYS A 25 2.55 3.08 10.36
CA LYS A 25 2.43 3.57 11.75
C LYS A 25 1.71 2.60 12.68
N CYS A 26 0.83 1.73 12.15
CA CYS A 26 0.20 0.66 12.91
C CYS A 26 1.12 -0.57 13.11
N GLY A 27 2.36 -0.54 12.59
CA GLY A 27 3.33 -1.62 12.69
C GLY A 27 3.20 -2.69 11.61
N GLU A 28 2.37 -2.46 10.59
CA GLU A 28 2.26 -3.36 9.44
C GLU A 28 3.34 -3.05 8.41
N THR A 29 3.83 -4.07 7.72
CA THR A 29 4.85 -3.90 6.67
C THR A 29 4.20 -3.96 5.29
N VAL A 30 4.32 -2.87 4.54
CA VAL A 30 3.94 -2.78 3.12
C VAL A 30 5.14 -3.16 2.26
N LEU A 31 4.94 -4.06 1.30
CA LEU A 31 5.98 -4.55 0.40
C LEU A 31 5.50 -4.47 -1.04
N TYR A 32 6.42 -4.32 -1.98
CA TYR A 32 6.13 -4.55 -3.39
C TYR A 32 6.33 -6.04 -3.72
N ASN A 33 5.32 -6.65 -4.35
CA ASN A 33 5.38 -8.04 -4.82
C ASN A 33 5.66 -8.09 -6.32
N ASP A 34 6.85 -8.53 -6.74
CA ASP A 34 7.23 -8.59 -8.16
C ASP A 34 6.37 -9.56 -8.99
N LYS A 35 5.78 -10.61 -8.38
CA LYS A 35 4.94 -11.58 -9.09
C LYS A 35 3.55 -11.02 -9.37
N GLU A 36 2.95 -10.41 -8.36
CA GLU A 36 1.61 -9.82 -8.45
C GLU A 36 1.62 -8.39 -8.98
N LYS A 37 2.81 -7.79 -9.08
CA LYS A 37 3.06 -6.45 -9.59
C LYS A 37 2.30 -5.35 -8.85
N ARG A 38 2.15 -5.51 -7.54
CA ARG A 38 1.37 -4.60 -6.68
C ARG A 38 1.98 -4.47 -5.29
N LEU A 39 1.47 -3.53 -4.51
CA LEU A 39 1.71 -3.47 -3.08
C LEU A 39 0.91 -4.55 -2.35
N VAL A 40 1.52 -5.15 -1.34
CA VAL A 40 0.95 -6.17 -0.45
C VAL A 40 1.29 -5.83 0.99
N LEU A 41 0.45 -6.25 1.94
CA LEU A 41 0.88 -6.35 3.32
C LEU A 41 1.59 -7.67 3.57
N TRP A 42 2.65 -7.67 4.36
CA TRP A 42 3.30 -8.91 4.81
C TRP A 42 2.30 -9.89 5.45
N ARG A 43 1.30 -9.36 6.16
CA ARG A 43 0.21 -10.12 6.78
C ARG A 43 -0.66 -10.91 5.78
N GLU A 44 -0.71 -10.51 4.49
CA GLU A 44 -1.44 -11.25 3.45
C GLU A 44 -0.94 -12.70 3.24
N ALA A 45 0.22 -13.05 3.81
CA ALA A 45 0.69 -14.42 3.89
C ALA A 45 -0.19 -15.32 4.76
N TYR A 46 -0.90 -14.76 5.75
CA TYR A 46 -1.71 -15.48 6.73
C TYR A 46 -3.17 -15.02 6.76
N ASP A 47 -3.44 -13.76 6.43
CA ASP A 47 -4.77 -13.15 6.47
C ASP A 47 -5.02 -12.32 5.20
N LYS A 48 -5.99 -12.74 4.40
CA LYS A 48 -6.34 -12.12 3.11
C LYS A 48 -7.30 -10.94 3.24
N SER A 49 -7.73 -10.55 4.45
CA SER A 49 -8.65 -9.43 4.63
C SER A 49 -8.23 -8.09 3.98
N PRO A 50 -6.94 -7.73 3.86
CA PRO A 50 -6.56 -6.44 3.28
C PRO A 50 -6.31 -6.48 1.76
N GLU A 51 -6.39 -7.65 1.12
CA GLU A 51 -6.00 -7.86 -0.27
C GLU A 51 -6.72 -6.89 -1.24
N GLU A 52 -8.05 -6.79 -1.16
CA GLU A 52 -8.82 -5.90 -2.04
C GLU A 52 -8.45 -4.43 -1.87
N HIS A 53 -8.18 -4.01 -0.62
CA HIS A 53 -7.76 -2.64 -0.32
C HIS A 53 -6.37 -2.35 -0.87
N MET A 54 -5.43 -3.30 -0.75
CA MET A 54 -4.08 -3.16 -1.27
C MET A 54 -4.04 -3.17 -2.80
N ILE A 55 -4.92 -3.94 -3.45
CA ILE A 55 -5.14 -3.87 -4.90
C ILE A 55 -5.63 -2.46 -5.29
N LYS A 56 -6.61 -1.90 -4.55
CA LYS A 56 -7.14 -0.55 -4.81
C LYS A 56 -6.05 0.52 -4.66
N ILE A 57 -5.28 0.47 -3.57
CA ILE A 57 -4.15 1.39 -3.32
C ILE A 57 -3.13 1.31 -4.46
N SER A 58 -2.74 0.10 -4.87
CA SER A 58 -1.76 -0.09 -5.94
C SER A 58 -2.24 0.52 -7.27
N LYS A 59 -3.53 0.36 -7.60
CA LYS A 59 -4.14 0.96 -8.79
C LYS A 59 -4.16 2.48 -8.73
N LEU A 60 -4.52 3.06 -7.58
CA LEU A 60 -4.57 4.52 -7.39
C LEU A 60 -3.18 5.15 -7.52
N LEU A 61 -2.16 4.47 -6.99
CA LEU A 61 -0.76 4.88 -7.10
C LEU A 61 -0.12 4.53 -8.46
N LYS A 62 -0.87 3.88 -9.36
CA LYS A 62 -0.42 3.42 -10.68
C LYS A 62 0.82 2.52 -10.61
N ILE A 63 0.85 1.64 -9.61
CA ILE A 63 1.93 0.67 -9.40
C ILE A 63 1.57 -0.63 -10.12
N ASP A 64 2.33 -0.96 -11.17
CA ASP A 64 2.18 -2.16 -12.00
C ASP A 64 3.53 -2.85 -12.33
N SER A 65 4.62 -2.31 -11.81
CA SER A 65 5.99 -2.68 -12.14
C SER A 65 6.94 -2.16 -11.05
N ARG A 66 8.12 -2.77 -10.92
CA ARG A 66 9.15 -2.32 -9.97
C ARG A 66 9.52 -0.85 -10.23
N GLU A 67 9.62 -0.47 -11.49
CA GLU A 67 9.90 0.91 -11.91
C GLU A 67 8.78 1.88 -11.48
N SER A 68 7.52 1.55 -11.74
CA SER A 68 6.39 2.40 -11.29
C SER A 68 6.33 2.51 -9.76
N TYR A 69 6.69 1.45 -9.03
CA TYR A 69 6.81 1.49 -7.57
C TYR A 69 7.92 2.43 -7.12
N GLU A 70 9.11 2.37 -7.71
CA GLU A 70 10.22 3.27 -7.37
C GLU A 70 9.90 4.75 -7.68
N VAL A 71 9.13 5.00 -8.75
CA VAL A 71 8.62 6.34 -9.06
C VAL A 71 7.63 6.79 -7.99
N ALA A 72 6.65 5.96 -7.66
CA ALA A 72 5.65 6.26 -6.62
C ALA A 72 6.30 6.47 -5.25
N ASP A 73 7.30 5.66 -4.89
CA ASP A 73 8.07 5.81 -3.65
C ASP A 73 8.82 7.14 -3.61
N LYS A 74 9.46 7.57 -4.71
CA LYS A 74 10.09 8.90 -4.79
C LYS A 74 9.08 10.06 -4.73
N THR A 75 7.91 9.89 -5.32
CA THR A 75 6.87 10.94 -5.37
C THR A 75 6.16 11.11 -4.02
N TYR A 76 5.80 10.00 -3.38
CA TYR A 76 4.94 9.98 -2.18
C TYR A 76 5.67 9.60 -0.89
N ASN A 77 6.96 9.28 -1.01
CA ASN A 77 7.83 8.89 0.09
C ASN A 77 7.31 7.67 0.86
N LEU A 78 7.01 6.57 0.16
CA LEU A 78 6.30 5.41 0.72
C LEU A 78 7.15 4.57 1.70
N THR A 79 8.48 4.70 1.67
CA THR A 79 9.41 3.87 2.46
C THR A 79 10.16 4.58 3.58
N MET A 80 10.11 5.92 3.69
CA MET A 80 10.62 6.57 4.91
C MET A 80 9.58 6.43 6.02
N TYR A 81 9.72 5.42 6.90
CA TYR A 81 9.44 5.44 8.36
C TYR A 81 9.79 4.09 8.99
#